data_AF-A0A828SZN5-F1
#
_entry.id   AF-A0A828SZN5-F1
#
_cell.length_a   1.000
_cell.length_b   1.000
_cell.length_c   1.000
_cell.angle_alpha   90.00
_cell.angle_beta   90.00
_cell.angle_gamma   90.00
#
_symmetry.space_group_name_H-M   'P 1'
#
loop_
_entity.id
_entity.type
_entity.pdbx_description
1 polymer ?
#
loop_
_entity_poly.entity_id
_entity_poly.type
_entity_poly.pdbx_seq_one_letter_code
_entity_poly.pdbx_strand_id
1 'polypeptide(L)' 'MWYGKTTEELKKLNEEYYKLFGGYPFGHMELEYEADEYDEYVRDIKKAIRIKKPLTEFVD' A
#
# COMPACT_ATOMS: atom_id res chain seq x y z
N MET A 1 -1.24 7.58 2.04
CA MET A 1 -2.07 8.21 1.00
C MET A 1 -1.49 7.87 -0.37
N TRP A 2 -2.35 7.74 -1.38
CA TRP A 2 -1.96 7.41 -2.76
C TRP A 2 -2.65 8.38 -3.72
N TYR A 3 -1.86 9.07 -4.55
CA TYR A 3 -2.36 10.12 -5.44
C TYR A 3 -2.35 9.75 -6.93
N GLY A 4 -1.88 8.55 -7.27
CA GLY A 4 -1.92 8.05 -8.65
C GLY A 4 -3.19 7.28 -9.02
N LYS A 5 -3.16 6.66 -10.20
CA LYS A 5 -4.31 5.89 -10.73
C LYS A 5 -4.41 4.51 -10.07
N THR A 6 -5.63 4.10 -9.74
CA THR A 6 -5.91 2.74 -9.28
C THR A 6 -5.99 1.78 -10.46
N THR A 7 -5.00 0.90 -10.60
CA THR A 7 -5.01 -0.21 -11.55
C THR A 7 -5.75 -1.42 -10.98
N GLU A 8 -6.11 -2.39 -11.82
CA GLU A 8 -6.70 -3.66 -11.36
C GLU A 8 -5.74 -4.48 -10.47
N GLU A 9 -4.44 -4.37 -10.69
CA GLU A 9 -3.43 -4.97 -9.81
C GLU A 9 -3.48 -4.30 -8.43
N LEU A 10 -3.42 -2.97 -8.40
CA LEU A 10 -3.42 -2.21 -7.16
C LEU A 10 -4.71 -2.42 -6.37
N LYS A 11 -5.86 -2.55 -7.05
CA LYS A 11 -7.14 -2.90 -6.41
C LYS A 11 -7.05 -4.23 -5.66
N LYS A 12 -6.50 -5.29 -6.29
CA LYS A 12 -6.34 -6.60 -5.63
C LYS A 12 -5.40 -6.54 -4.44
N LEU A 13 -4.28 -5.82 -4.58
CA LEU A 13 -3.32 -5.62 -3.50
C LEU A 13 -3.94 -4.86 -2.31
N ASN A 14 -4.73 -3.81 -2.58
CA ASN A 14 -5.43 -3.05 -1.55
C ASN A 14 -6.45 -3.92 -0.79
N GLU A 15 -7.20 -4.77 -1.50
CA GLU A 15 -8.15 -5.70 -0.88
C GLU A 15 -7.44 -6.77 -0.01
N GLU A 16 -6.31 -7.31 -0.48
CA GLU A 16 -5.53 -8.28 0.28
C GLU A 16 -4.90 -7.65 1.53
N TYR A 17 -4.32 -6.46 1.38
CA TYR A 17 -3.80 -5.68 2.51
C TYR A 17 -4.90 -5.39 3.54
N TYR A 18 -6.09 -4.95 3.09
CA TYR A 18 -7.22 -4.68 3.98
C TYR A 18 -7.65 -5.92 4.77
N LYS A 19 -7.69 -7.10 4.15
CA LYS A 19 -8.04 -8.36 4.83
C LYS A 19 -7.05 -8.72 5.94
N LEU A 20 -5.77 -8.36 5.79
CA LEU A 20 -4.73 -8.64 6.79
C LEU A 20 -4.71 -7.62 7.92
N PHE A 21 -4.92 -6.34 7.63
CA PHE A 21 -4.63 -5.25 8.56
C PHE A 21 -5.85 -4.41 8.97
N GLY A 22 -7.03 -4.66 8.39
CA GLY A 22 -8.27 -3.95 8.72
C GLY A 22 -8.34 -2.50 8.22
N GLY A 23 -7.35 -2.05 7.46
CA GLY A 23 -7.27 -0.72 6.87
C GLY A 23 -6.62 -0.75 5.50
N TYR A 24 -6.90 0.23 4.66
CA TYR A 24 -6.27 0.34 3.34
C TYR A 24 -4.84 0.90 3.44
N PRO A 25 -3.92 0.48 2.56
CA PRO A 25 -2.55 0.99 2.57
C PRO A 25 -2.47 2.50 2.29
N PHE A 26 -3.43 3.06 1.54
CA PHE A 26 -3.54 4.50 1.31
C PHE A 26 -4.18 5.27 2.49
N GLY A 27 -4.64 4.59 3.54
CA GLY A 27 -5.26 5.21 4.71
C GLY A 27 -4.28 5.79 5.73
N HIS A 28 -2.98 5.49 5.60
CA HIS A 28 -1.95 6.06 6.45
C HIS A 28 -1.65 7.49 6.02
N MET A 29 -1.97 8.47 6.88
CA MET A 29 -1.73 9.89 6.60
C MET A 29 -0.24 10.26 6.66
N GLU A 30 0.56 9.48 7.37
CA GLU A 30 2.01 9.71 7.53
C GLU A 30 2.83 9.24 6.32
N LEU A 31 2.22 8.46 5.43
CA LEU A 31 2.87 7.94 4.23
C LEU A 31 2.23 8.60 3.02
N GLU A 32 2.98 9.22 2.13
CA GLU A 32 2.47 9.83 0.91
C GLU A 32 3.18 9.20 -0.29
N TYR A 33 2.41 8.78 -1.28
CA TYR A 33 2.92 8.23 -2.54
C TYR A 33 2.29 9.00 -3.70
N GLU A 34 3.15 9.65 -4.47
CA GLU A 34 2.81 10.42 -5.65
C GLU A 34 2.52 9.54 -6.87
N ALA A 35 1.92 10.11 -7.91
CA ALA A 35 1.46 9.35 -9.06
C ALA A 35 2.59 8.65 -9.84
N ASP A 36 3.81 9.20 -9.81
CA ASP A 36 5.03 8.63 -10.40
C ASP A 36 5.71 7.56 -9.53
N GLU A 37 5.23 7.35 -8.30
CA GLU A 37 5.75 6.37 -7.34
C GLU A 37 4.94 5.05 -7.33
N TYR A 38 4.20 4.76 -8.41
CA TYR A 38 3.36 3.55 -8.52
C TYR A 38 4.12 2.26 -8.19
N ASP A 39 5.32 2.08 -8.76
CA ASP A 39 6.11 0.87 -8.59
C ASP A 39 6.61 0.71 -7.15
N GLU A 40 6.95 1.83 -6.49
CA GLU A 40 7.33 1.87 -5.08
C GLU A 40 6.16 1.53 -4.17
N TYR A 41 5.00 2.15 -4.39
CA TYR A 41 3.78 1.86 -3.64
C TYR A 41 3.37 0.38 -3.76
N VAL A 42 3.40 -0.18 -4.97
CA VAL A 42 3.10 -1.60 -5.22
C VAL A 42 4.12 -2.51 -4.55
N ARG A 43 5.42 -2.18 -4.64
CA ARG A 43 6.50 -2.94 -3.99
C ARG A 43 6.29 -3.02 -2.48
N ASP A 44 5.92 -1.90 -1.86
CA ASP A 44 5.82 -1.82 -0.41
C ASP A 44 4.54 -2.52 0.10
N ILE A 45 3.41 -2.41 -0.62
CA ILE A 45 2.23 -3.22 -0.30
C ILE A 45 2.53 -4.72 -0.39
N LYS A 46 3.21 -5.17 -1.46
CA LYS A 46 3.61 -6.58 -1.62
C LYS A 46 4.54 -7.02 -0.48
N LYS A 47 5.48 -6.16 -0.08
CA LYS A 47 6.38 -6.43 1.06
C LYS A 47 5.59 -6.56 2.35
N ALA A 48 4.66 -5.65 2.65
CA ALA A 48 3.80 -5.69 3.83
C ALA A 48 3.01 -6.99 3.93
N ILE A 49 2.35 -7.40 2.84
CA ILE A 49 1.60 -8.66 2.75
C ILE A 49 2.53 -9.86 3.02
N ARG A 50 3.71 -9.89 2.39
CA ARG A 50 4.68 -10.99 2.53
C ARG A 50 5.19 -11.14 3.96
N ILE A 51 5.54 -10.04 4.62
CA ILE A 51 6.11 -10.06 5.99
C ILE A 51 5.03 -9.97 7.08
N LYS A 52 3.76 -9.80 6.70
CA LYS A 52 2.60 -9.64 7.58
C LYS A 52 2.76 -8.51 8.60
N LYS A 53 3.32 -7.37 8.15
CA LYS A 53 3.42 -6.13 8.92
C LYS A 53 2.82 -4.98 8.12
N PRO A 54 2.13 -4.02 8.76
CA PRO A 54 1.60 -2.84 8.07
C PRO A 54 2.72 -1.95 7.53
N LEU A 55 2.41 -1.11 6.54
CA LEU A 55 3.39 -0.21 5.91
C LEU A 55 4.12 0.67 6.94
N THR A 56 3.38 1.19 7.92
CA THR A 56 3.89 2.06 9.00
C THR A 56 4.93 1.42 9.91
N GLU A 57 5.19 0.11 9.80
CA GLU A 57 6.25 -0.56 10.55
C GLU A 57 7.61 -0.60 9.85
N PHE A 58 7.69 -0.27 8.55
CA PHE A 58 8.94 -0.43 7.79
C PHE A 58 9.16 0.54 6.63
N VAL A 59 8.17 1.37 6.30
CA VAL A 59 8.32 2.48 5.37
C VAL A 59 8.59 3.72 6.21
N ASP A 60 9.65 4.45 5.86
CA ASP A 60 10.08 5.70 6.50
C ASP A 60 9.61 6.92 5.71
#